data_AF-A0A2P2L0Q7-F1
#
_entry.id   AF-A0A2P2L0Q7-F1
#
_cell.length_a   1.000
_cell.length_b   1.000
_cell.length_c   1.000
_cell.angle_alpha   90.00
_cell.angle_beta   90.00
_cell.angle_gamma   90.00
#
_symmetry.space_group_name_H-M   'P 1'
#
loop_
_entity.id
_entity.type
_entity.pdbx_description
1 polymer ?
#
loop_
_entity_poly.entity_id
_entity_poly.type
_entity_poly.pdbx_seq_one_letter_code
_entity_poly.pdbx_strand_id
1 'polypeptide(L)'
;MSKRLQHMADTLLSVRAIPDEDKELAKLLTGYQDMVGFLKIHKIARINTQVPGILEATTFSIKVQKRRFLVLECLNQAPIDGSSGNSYGTSGTCSSSFRNDTLDF
;
A
#
# COMPACT_ATOMS: atom_id res chain seq x y z
N MET A 1 -4.16 16.23 -2.14
CA MET A 1 -4.95 16.54 -0.92
C MET A 1 -4.03 17.19 0.10
N SER A 2 -4.48 18.21 0.83
CA SER A 2 -3.66 18.82 1.90
C SER A 2 -3.36 17.80 3.00
N LYS A 3 -2.11 17.78 3.52
CA LYS A 3 -1.69 16.90 4.63
C LYS A 3 -2.62 17.04 5.84
N ARG A 4 -3.05 18.27 6.14
CA ARG A 4 -3.99 18.56 7.24
C ARG A 4 -5.30 17.77 7.11
N LEU A 5 -5.86 17.70 5.90
CA LEU A 5 -7.11 16.98 5.65
C LEU A 5 -6.94 15.46 5.78
N GLN A 6 -5.77 14.92 5.40
CA GLN A 6 -5.46 13.51 5.59
C GLN A 6 -5.38 13.14 7.08
N HIS A 7 -4.79 14.01 7.92
CA HIS A 7 -4.73 13.78 9.36
C HIS A 7 -6.10 13.83 10.04
N MET A 8 -7.00 14.69 9.56
CA MET A 8 -8.36 14.82 10.10
C MET A 8 -9.34 13.72 9.65
N ALA A 9 -9.00 12.96 8.60
CA ALA A 9 -9.87 11.89 8.10
C ALA A 9 -9.67 10.60 8.90
N ASP A 10 -10.75 9.93 9.31
CA ASP A 10 -10.66 8.63 9.98
C ASP A 10 -10.32 7.50 9.00
N THR A 11 -10.82 7.59 7.77
CA THR A 11 -10.54 6.67 6.67
C THR A 11 -9.98 7.45 5.48
N LEU A 12 -8.90 6.93 4.89
CA LEU A 12 -8.24 7.52 3.73
C LEU A 12 -8.03 6.46 2.66
N LEU A 13 -8.59 6.70 1.49
CA LEU A 13 -8.54 5.82 0.32
C LEU A 13 -8.04 6.62 -0.89
N SER A 14 -7.44 5.93 -1.86
CA SER A 14 -7.17 6.50 -3.19
C SER A 14 -7.60 5.54 -4.28
N VAL A 15 -8.22 6.08 -5.33
CA VAL A 15 -8.60 5.34 -6.53
C VAL A 15 -7.63 5.68 -7.66
N ARG A 16 -7.18 4.67 -8.40
CA ARG A 16 -6.33 4.84 -9.58
C ARG A 16 -6.90 4.01 -10.73
N ALA A 17 -7.05 4.61 -11.92
CA ALA A 17 -7.38 3.85 -13.11
C ALA A 17 -6.21 2.96 -13.56
N ILE A 18 -6.49 1.94 -14.37
CA ILE A 18 -5.43 1.16 -15.03
C ILE A 18 -4.70 2.07 -16.02
N PRO A 19 -3.36 2.17 -15.96
CA PRO A 19 -2.56 2.88 -16.95
C PRO A 19 -2.83 2.38 -18.37
N ASP A 20 -2.76 3.25 -19.37
CA ASP A 20 -3.02 2.85 -20.77
C ASP A 20 -2.04 1.76 -21.25
N GLU A 21 -0.80 1.81 -20.78
CA GLU A 21 0.26 0.82 -21.05
C GLU A 21 -0.13 -0.59 -20.56
N ASP A 22 -0.82 -0.65 -19.42
CA ASP A 22 -1.28 -1.91 -18.81
C ASP A 22 -2.60 -2.41 -19.42
N LYS A 23 -3.26 -1.63 -20.28
CA LYS A 23 -4.48 -2.09 -20.98
C LYS A 23 -4.20 -3.18 -22.00
N GLU A 24 -2.96 -3.27 -22.50
CA GLU A 24 -2.57 -4.38 -23.37
C GLU A 24 -2.47 -5.68 -22.59
N LEU A 25 -2.00 -5.62 -21.34
CA LEU A 25 -1.99 -6.77 -20.43
C LEU A 25 -3.41 -7.27 -20.16
N ALA A 26 -4.40 -6.37 -20.14
CA ALA A 26 -5.80 -6.74 -20.03
C ALA A 26 -6.26 -7.67 -21.17
N LYS A 27 -5.76 -7.49 -22.39
CA LYS A 27 -6.12 -8.38 -23.51
C LYS A 27 -5.57 -9.80 -23.31
N LEU A 28 -4.47 -9.95 -22.58
CA LEU A 28 -3.74 -11.20 -22.42
C LEU A 28 -4.17 -11.99 -21.17
N LEU A 29 -4.61 -11.31 -20.11
CA LEU A 29 -4.96 -11.92 -18.83
C LEU A 29 -6.45 -11.80 -18.53
N THR A 30 -7.16 -12.93 -18.54
CA THR A 30 -8.63 -13.00 -18.40
C THR A 30 -9.16 -12.29 -17.15
N GLY A 31 -8.42 -12.34 -16.03
CA GLY A 31 -8.82 -11.67 -14.78
C GLY A 31 -8.67 -10.14 -14.79
N TYR A 32 -7.97 -9.60 -15.78
CA TYR A 32 -7.60 -8.19 -15.90
C TYR A 32 -8.50 -7.44 -16.89
N GLN A 33 -9.22 -8.17 -17.78
CA GLN A 33 -10.19 -7.61 -18.74
C GLN A 33 -11.32 -6.83 -18.06
N ASP A 34 -11.83 -7.35 -16.95
CA ASP A 34 -12.96 -6.75 -16.22
C ASP A 34 -12.55 -5.68 -15.21
N MET A 35 -11.24 -5.47 -15.05
CA MET A 35 -10.69 -4.52 -14.09
C MET A 35 -10.73 -3.11 -14.66
N VAL A 36 -11.17 -2.16 -13.85
CA VAL A 36 -11.25 -0.73 -14.22
C VAL A 36 -10.24 0.13 -13.47
N GLY A 37 -9.65 -0.40 -12.41
CA GLY A 37 -8.66 0.30 -11.62
C GLY A 37 -8.36 -0.38 -10.29
N PHE A 38 -7.77 0.40 -9.40
CA PHE A 38 -7.29 -0.01 -8.11
C PHE A 38 -7.86 0.89 -7.02
N LEU A 39 -8.22 0.29 -5.89
CA LEU A 39 -8.51 0.98 -4.65
C LEU A 39 -7.38 0.70 -3.67
N LYS A 40 -6.68 1.75 -3.23
CA LYS A 40 -5.64 1.65 -2.20
C LYS A 40 -6.13 2.26 -0.90
N ILE A 41 -5.93 1.51 0.17
CA ILE A 41 -6.27 1.91 1.53
C ILE A 41 -5.02 2.47 2.20
N HIS A 42 -5.11 3.71 2.71
CA HIS A 42 -4.03 4.39 3.43
C HIS A 42 -4.31 4.51 4.92
N LYS A 43 -5.58 4.67 5.30
CA LYS A 43 -6.03 4.73 6.69
C LYS A 43 -7.43 4.12 6.78
N ILE A 44 -7.72 3.41 7.87
CA ILE A 44 -9.05 2.89 8.19
C ILE A 44 -9.43 3.34 9.60
N ALA A 45 -10.67 3.77 9.77
CA ALA A 45 -11.25 4.00 11.08
C ALA A 45 -11.25 2.70 11.88
N ARG A 46 -10.59 2.70 13.04
CA ARG A 46 -10.43 1.51 13.87
C ARG A 46 -10.98 1.76 15.26
N ILE A 47 -11.66 0.77 15.82
CA ILE A 47 -11.95 0.73 17.25
C ILE A 47 -10.62 0.68 17.99
N ASN A 48 -10.49 1.46 19.06
CA ASN A 48 -9.24 1.64 19.80
C ASN A 48 -8.90 0.36 20.60
N THR A 49 -8.42 -0.66 19.89
CA THR A 49 -7.95 -1.92 20.46
C THR A 49 -6.45 -1.82 20.70
N GLN A 50 -5.96 -2.28 21.86
CA GLN A 50 -4.52 -2.31 22.16
C GLN A 50 -3.69 -3.18 21.20
N VAL A 51 -4.35 -3.93 20.32
CA VAL A 51 -3.74 -4.74 19.27
C VAL A 51 -3.83 -4.01 17.92
N PRO A 52 -2.69 -3.67 17.28
CA PRO A 52 -2.65 -3.26 15.88
C PRO A 52 -3.13 -4.42 15.01
N GLY A 53 -4.11 -4.17 14.18
CA GLY A 53 -4.61 -5.13 13.20
C GLY A 53 -4.12 -4.67 11.85
N ILE A 54 -3.28 -5.52 11.29
CA ILE A 54 -2.67 -5.33 10.00
C ILE A 54 -3.71 -5.74 8.97
N LEU A 55 -3.92 -4.90 7.96
CA LEU A 55 -4.75 -5.28 6.83
C LEU A 55 -4.04 -6.37 6.05
N GLU A 56 -4.77 -7.44 5.73
CA GLU A 56 -4.27 -8.53 4.90
C GLU A 56 -3.88 -8.02 3.49
N ALA A 57 -4.66 -7.08 2.94
CA ALA A 57 -4.33 -6.38 1.71
C ALA A 57 -4.63 -4.87 1.84
N THR A 58 -3.70 -4.04 1.37
CA THR A 58 -3.88 -2.58 1.29
C THR A 58 -4.33 -2.11 -0.10
N THR A 59 -4.36 -3.02 -1.08
CA THR A 59 -4.72 -2.70 -2.47
C THR A 59 -5.70 -3.74 -3.01
N PHE A 60 -6.80 -3.25 -3.57
CA PHE A 60 -7.86 -4.03 -4.18
C PHE A 60 -7.98 -3.67 -5.65
N SER A 61 -8.30 -4.65 -6.48
CA SER A 61 -8.78 -4.41 -7.83
C SER A 61 -10.25 -3.96 -7.78
N ILE A 62 -10.62 -3.07 -8.69
CA ILE A 62 -12.00 -2.63 -8.89
C ILE A 62 -12.48 -3.23 -10.20
N LYS A 63 -13.61 -3.93 -10.17
CA LYS A 63 -14.28 -4.51 -11.35
C LYS A 63 -15.71 -4.03 -11.46
N VAL A 64 -16.20 -3.87 -12.69
CA VAL A 64 -17.61 -3.53 -12.94
C VAL A 64 -18.34 -4.77 -13.46
N GLN A 65 -19.22 -5.33 -12.63
CA GLN A 65 -19.99 -6.51 -13.00
C GLN A 65 -21.38 -6.11 -13.50
N LYS A 66 -21.77 -6.62 -14.68
CA LYS A 66 -23.10 -6.40 -15.31
C LYS A 66 -23.50 -4.91 -15.42
N ARG A 67 -22.52 -3.99 -15.48
CA ARG A 67 -22.72 -2.53 -15.47
C ARG A 67 -23.52 -1.98 -14.28
N ARG A 68 -23.63 -2.74 -13.17
CA ARG A 68 -24.46 -2.37 -12.01
C ARG A 68 -23.79 -2.57 -10.67
N PHE A 69 -22.76 -3.41 -10.61
CA PHE A 69 -22.08 -3.74 -9.36
C PHE A 69 -20.61 -3.39 -9.46
N LEU A 70 -20.08 -2.78 -8.39
CA LEU A 70 -18.66 -2.61 -8.20
C LEU A 70 -18.17 -3.71 -7.28
N VAL A 71 -17.22 -4.50 -7.75
CA VAL A 71 -16.62 -5.61 -7.01
C VAL A 71 -15.19 -5.21 -6.64
N LEU A 72 -14.84 -5.41 -5.37
CA LEU A 72 -13.49 -5.23 -4.85
C LEU A 72 -12.87 -6.59 -4.56
N GLU A 73 -11.76 -6.90 -5.21
CA GLU A 73 -11.05 -8.18 -5.00
C GLU A 73 -9.60 -7.92 -4.58
N CYS A 74 -9.12 -8.66 -3.59
CA CYS A 74 -7.73 -8.61 -3.16
C CYS A 74 -6.81 -8.96 -4.32
N LEU A 75 -5.75 -8.18 -4.51
CA LEU A 75 -4.72 -8.52 -5.49
C LEU A 75 -3.68 -9.42 -4.84
N ASN A 76 -3.42 -10.57 -5.46
CA ASN A 76 -2.29 -11.41 -5.11
C ASN A 76 -1.02 -10.69 -5.61
N GLN A 77 -0.32 -10.01 -4.71
CA GLN A 77 1.00 -9.47 -5.02
C GLN A 77 1.98 -10.64 -5.07
N ALA A 78 2.79 -10.72 -6.13
CA ALA A 78 3.98 -11.57 -6.09
C ALA A 78 4.88 -11.04 -4.96
N PRO A 79 5.56 -11.92 -4.19
CA PRO A 79 6.55 -11.48 -3.23
C PRO A 79 7.52 -10.53 -3.93
N ILE A 80 7.73 -9.35 -3.37
CA ILE A 80 8.87 -8.53 -3.74
C ILE A 80 10.10 -9.31 -3.27
N ASP A 81 10.77 -9.99 -4.20
CA ASP A 81 12.09 -10.55 -3.93
C ASP A 81 12.93 -9.43 -3.32
N GLY A 82 13.36 -9.63 -2.08
CA GLY A 82 14.18 -8.66 -1.37
C GLY A 82 15.42 -8.42 -2.20
N SER A 83 15.46 -7.28 -2.91
CA SER A 83 16.60 -6.90 -3.71
C SER A 83 17.77 -6.61 -2.78
N SER A 84 18.54 -7.65 -2.56
CA SER A 84 19.88 -7.65 -2.00
C SER A 84 20.85 -7.10 -3.03
N GLY A 85 21.34 -5.88 -2.79
CA GLY A 85 22.48 -5.25 -3.48
C GLY A 85 22.63 -3.82 -2.95
N ASN A 86 23.68 -3.42 -2.24
CA ASN A 86 25.09 -3.68 -2.51
C ASN A 86 25.86 -4.19 -1.29
N SER A 87 26.58 -5.29 -1.50
CA SER A 87 27.79 -5.63 -0.76
C SER A 87 28.96 -4.77 -1.27
N TYR A 88 29.36 -3.76 -0.50
CA TYR A 88 30.76 -3.34 -0.44
C TYR A 88 31.12 -3.21 1.03
N GLY A 89 31.99 -4.11 1.47
CA GLY A 89 32.50 -4.10 2.83
C GLY A 89 33.28 -2.83 3.10
N THR A 90 33.00 -2.20 4.23
CA THR A 90 34.04 -1.61 5.08
C THR A 90 33.54 -1.73 6.51
N SER A 91 34.20 -2.61 7.26
CA SER A 91 34.12 -2.74 8.70
C SER A 91 34.46 -1.38 9.35
N GLY A 92 33.43 -0.73 9.92
CA GLY A 92 33.56 0.51 10.67
C GLY A 92 33.39 0.26 12.17
N THR A 93 34.52 0.22 12.85
CA THR A 93 34.78 0.09 14.29
C THR A 93 33.73 0.65 15.25
N CYS A 94 33.41 -0.15 16.27
CA CYS A 94 32.72 0.28 17.49
C CYS A 94 33.63 1.16 18.36
N SER A 95 33.30 2.43 18.58
CA SER A 95 33.73 3.19 19.77
C SER A 95 32.91 4.46 20.00
N SER A 96 32.27 4.47 21.18
CA SER A 96 31.99 5.57 22.12
C SER A 96 31.61 6.97 21.61
N SER A 97 30.46 7.49 22.07
CA SER A 97 30.39 8.35 23.27
C SER A 97 29.00 8.96 23.46
N PHE A 98 28.57 9.03 24.72
CA PHE A 98 27.30 9.56 25.21
C PHE A 98 27.13 11.06 24.93
N ARG A 99 25.89 11.49 24.65
CA ARG A 99 25.29 12.68 25.26
C ARG A 99 23.77 12.62 25.16
N ASN A 100 23.16 12.62 26.34
CA ASN A 100 21.73 12.77 26.60
C ASN A 100 21.16 13.97 25.85
N ASP A 101 19.95 13.83 25.29
CA ASP A 101 18.94 14.88 25.50
C ASP A 101 17.50 14.34 25.35
N THR A 102 16.73 14.55 26.41
CA THR A 102 15.27 14.72 26.51
C THR A 102 14.31 13.84 25.68
N LEU A 103 13.71 12.85 26.36
CA LEU A 103 12.37 12.35 26.02
C LEU A 103 11.33 13.28 26.67
N ASP A 104 10.50 13.94 25.87
CA ASP A 104 9.27 14.59 26.30
C ASP A 104 8.07 13.92 25.59
N PHE A 105 7.02 13.66 26.36
CA PHE A 105 5.74 13.09 25.91
C PHE A 105 4.84 14.15 25.28
#